data_AF-A0A2H0P806-F1
#
_entry.id   AF-A0A2H0P806-F1
#
_cell.length_a   1.000
_cell.length_b   1.000
_cell.length_c   1.000
_cell.angle_alpha   90.00
_cell.angle_beta   90.00
_cell.angle_gamma   90.00
#
_symmetry.space_group_name_H-M   'P 1'
#
loop_
_entity.id
_entity.type
_entity.pdbx_description
1 polymer ?
#
loop_
_entity_poly.entity_id
_entity_poly.type
_entity_poly.pdbx_seq_one_letter_code
_entity_poly.pdbx_strand_id
1 'polypeptide(L)'
;MKRLVFAVIMALLFFIVLNFVYCNLDSATFGYAIIFKFKLPYILNLESIPIPLGFALLAAFSFGMVAIALLEALPSFFKTLEIRAKNKRIRQLEKELTLVRQMMDNKKDEAIINKPIE
;
A
#
# COMPACT_ATOMS: atom_id res chain seq x y z
N MET A 1 0.73 10.70 11.35
CA MET A 1 0.23 10.36 12.70
C MET A 1 -1.29 10.44 12.82
N LYS A 2 -1.96 11.55 12.46
CA LYS A 2 -3.44 11.68 12.58
C LYS A 2 -4.26 10.56 11.91
N ARG A 3 -3.81 10.05 10.76
CA ARG A 3 -4.47 8.94 10.04
C ARG A 3 -4.35 7.59 10.75
N LEU A 4 -3.16 7.27 11.26
CA LEU A 4 -2.93 6.03 12.02
C LEU A 4 -3.72 6.03 13.33
N VAL A 5 -3.79 7.19 14.01
CA VAL A 5 -4.63 7.39 15.20
C VAL A 5 -6.11 7.20 14.86
N PHE A 6 -6.59 7.73 13.73
CA PHE A 6 -7.96 7.52 13.27
C PHE A 6 -8.27 6.05 12.96
N ALA A 7 -7.35 5.34 12.29
CA ALA A 7 -7.49 3.91 12.01
C ALA A 7 -7.55 3.09 13.31
N VAL A 8 -6.71 3.41 14.30
CA VAL A 8 -6.74 2.76 15.62
C VAL A 8 -8.05 3.04 16.35
N ILE A 9 -8.52 4.29 16.35
CA ILE A 9 -9.80 4.66 16.98
C ILE A 9 -10.97 3.92 16.32
N MET A 10 -11.00 3.86 14.97
CA MET A 10 -12.03 3.14 14.23
C MET A 10 -11.97 1.63 14.52
N ALA A 11 -10.78 1.05 14.59
CA ALA A 11 -10.60 -0.36 14.96
C ALA A 11 -11.12 -0.64 16.37
N LEU A 12 -10.84 0.25 17.33
CA LEU A 12 -11.27 0.12 18.72
C LEU A 12 -12.80 0.23 18.84
N LEU A 13 -13.40 1.20 18.16
CA LEU A 13 -14.86 1.39 18.13
C LEU A 13 -15.55 0.17 17.49
N PHE A 14 -15.02 -0.32 16.38
CA PHE A 14 -15.57 -1.50 15.71
C PHE A 14 -15.37 -2.77 16.54
N PHE A 15 -14.23 -2.91 17.23
CA PHE A 15 -13.99 -4.01 18.17
C PHE A 15 -14.98 -3.99 19.34
N ILE A 16 -15.29 -2.80 19.89
CA ILE A 16 -16.31 -2.65 20.93
C ILE A 16 -17.68 -3.09 20.41
N VAL A 17 -18.06 -2.69 19.19
CA VAL A 17 -19.33 -3.12 18.57
C VAL A 17 -19.35 -4.63 18.32
N LEU A 18 -18.26 -5.20 17.79
CA LEU A 18 -18.16 -6.64 17.56
C LEU A 18 -18.21 -7.43 18.87
N ASN A 19 -17.56 -6.92 19.92
CA ASN A 19 -17.56 -7.53 21.25
C ASN A 19 -18.94 -7.41 21.90
N PHE A 20 -19.63 -6.29 21.72
CA PHE A 20 -21.02 -6.12 22.14
C PHE A 20 -21.94 -7.13 21.44
N VAL A 21 -21.80 -7.30 20.12
CA VAL A 21 -22.51 -8.32 19.35
C VAL A 21 -22.14 -9.72 19.82
N TYR A 22 -20.86 -10.01 20.04
CA TYR A 22 -20.37 -11.29 20.56
C TYR A 22 -20.96 -11.64 21.93
N CYS A 23 -21.01 -10.68 22.84
CA CYS A 23 -21.51 -10.90 24.20
C CYS A 23 -23.04 -10.92 24.30
N ASN A 24 -23.76 -10.37 23.32
CA ASN A 24 -25.23 -10.29 23.34
C ASN A 24 -25.93 -11.32 22.44
N LEU A 25 -25.22 -12.02 21.55
CA LEU A 25 -25.82 -13.09 20.76
C LEU A 25 -25.70 -14.43 21.48
N ASP A 26 -26.80 -15.17 21.51
CA ASP A 26 -26.87 -16.51 22.07
C ASP A 26 -25.98 -17.51 21.30
N SER A 27 -25.50 -18.53 22.02
CA SER A 27 -24.61 -19.59 21.51
C SER A 27 -25.17 -20.30 20.27
N ALA A 28 -26.50 -20.42 20.16
CA ALA A 28 -27.21 -21.00 19.03
C ALA A 28 -27.04 -20.17 17.74
N THR A 29 -26.95 -18.84 17.86
CA THR A 29 -26.83 -17.93 16.71
C THR A 29 -25.40 -17.86 16.19
N PHE A 30 -24.41 -18.00 17.09
CA PHE A 30 -22.98 -18.04 16.73
C PHE A 30 -22.57 -19.36 16.08
N GLY A 31 -23.16 -20.47 16.52
CA GLY A 31 -22.97 -21.80 15.96
C GLY A 31 -23.71 -22.05 14.64
N TYR A 32 -24.48 -21.07 14.14
CA TYR A 32 -25.21 -21.22 12.89
C TYR A 32 -24.24 -21.52 11.74
N ALA A 33 -24.41 -22.69 11.13
CA ALA A 33 -23.54 -23.17 10.08
C ALA A 33 -23.84 -22.45 8.75
N ILE A 34 -22.89 -21.68 8.25
CA ILE A 34 -22.96 -21.11 6.91
C ILE A 34 -22.40 -22.14 5.93
N ILE A 35 -23.23 -22.55 4.97
CA ILE A 35 -22.85 -23.44 3.87
C ILE A 35 -22.93 -22.65 2.58
N PHE A 36 -21.80 -22.42 1.93
CA PHE A 36 -21.74 -21.83 0.61
C PHE A 36 -21.92 -22.91 -0.43
N LYS A 37 -22.99 -22.80 -1.23
CA LYS A 37 -23.28 -23.74 -2.32
C LYS A 37 -22.92 -23.07 -3.64
N PHE A 38 -21.84 -23.53 -4.26
CA PHE A 38 -21.45 -23.08 -5.58
C PHE A 38 -21.91 -24.11 -6.61
N LYS A 39 -23.00 -23.79 -7.30
CA LYS A 39 -23.58 -24.65 -8.34
C LYS A 39 -23.28 -24.06 -9.70
N LEU A 40 -22.37 -24.68 -10.46
CA LEU A 40 -22.26 -24.42 -11.89
C LEU A 40 -23.09 -25.48 -12.64
N PRO A 41 -24.13 -25.09 -13.40
CA PRO A 41 -24.95 -26.07 -14.11
C PRO A 41 -24.09 -26.89 -15.09
N TYR A 42 -24.33 -28.20 -15.13
CA TYR A 42 -23.67 -29.22 -15.96
C TYR A 42 -22.21 -29.60 -15.67
N ILE A 43 -21.48 -28.90 -14.77
CA ILE A 43 -20.04 -29.14 -14.62
C ILE A 43 -19.65 -29.50 -13.18
N LEU A 44 -20.06 -28.73 -12.17
CA LEU A 44 -19.57 -28.91 -10.79
C LEU A 44 -20.58 -28.44 -9.74
N ASN A 45 -20.82 -29.29 -8.74
CA ASN A 45 -21.46 -28.93 -7.48
C ASN A 45 -20.41 -28.96 -6.37
N LEU A 46 -19.94 -27.80 -5.92
CA LEU A 46 -19.12 -27.69 -4.71
C LEU A 46 -19.98 -27.16 -3.56
N GLU A 47 -20.03 -27.93 -2.47
CA GLU A 47 -20.53 -27.45 -1.19
C GLU A 47 -19.35 -27.18 -0.26
N SER A 48 -19.33 -26.01 0.36
CA SER A 48 -18.31 -25.70 1.36
C SER A 48 -18.58 -26.47 2.66
N ILE A 49 -17.52 -26.74 3.41
CA ILE A 49 -17.63 -27.21 4.79
C ILE A 49 -18.46 -26.18 5.59
N PRO A 50 -19.35 -26.62 6.50
CA PRO A 50 -20.10 -25.71 7.36
C PRO A 50 -19.14 -24.90 8.23
N ILE A 51 -19.08 -23.59 8.00
CA ILE A 51 -18.28 -22.67 8.80
C ILE A 51 -19.22 -21.97 9.78
N PRO A 52 -18.93 -21.95 11.09
CA PRO A 52 -19.71 -21.22 12.06
C PRO A 52 -19.75 -19.73 11.70
N LEU A 53 -20.94 -19.12 11.76
CA LEU A 53 -21.16 -17.72 11.42
C LEU A 53 -20.24 -16.77 12.19
N GLY A 54 -19.98 -17.08 13.46
CA GLY A 54 -19.03 -16.31 14.27
C GLY A 54 -17.60 -16.32 13.73
N PHE A 55 -17.14 -17.46 13.22
CA PHE A 55 -15.80 -17.58 12.64
C PHE A 55 -15.70 -16.79 11.32
N ALA A 56 -16.76 -16.85 10.50
CA ALA A 56 -16.84 -16.07 9.27
C ALA A 56 -16.81 -14.55 9.54
N LEU A 57 -17.51 -14.08 10.58
CA LEU A 57 -17.51 -12.68 11.02
C LEU A 57 -16.13 -12.21 11.50
N LEU A 58 -15.46 -13.01 12.33
CA LEU A 58 -14.10 -12.73 12.80
C LEU A 58 -13.11 -12.68 11.64
N ALA A 59 -13.18 -13.67 10.74
CA ALA A 59 -12.35 -13.72 9.55
C ALA A 59 -12.57 -12.47 8.67
N ALA A 60 -13.83 -12.14 8.34
CA ALA A 60 -14.16 -10.96 7.54
C ALA A 60 -13.66 -9.66 8.20
N PHE A 61 -13.77 -9.53 9.52
CA PHE A 61 -13.25 -8.37 10.24
C PHE A 61 -11.72 -8.29 10.16
N SER A 62 -11.01 -9.39 10.42
CA SER A 62 -9.56 -9.43 10.36
C SER A 62 -9.02 -9.10 8.95
N PHE A 63 -9.65 -9.66 7.91
CA PHE A 63 -9.32 -9.36 6.53
C PHE A 63 -9.64 -7.90 6.17
N GLY A 64 -10.75 -7.36 6.65
CA GLY A 64 -11.11 -5.96 6.47
C GLY A 64 -10.07 -5.00 7.06
N MET A 65 -9.59 -5.28 8.27
CA MET A 65 -8.54 -4.50 8.92
C MET A 65 -7.21 -4.54 8.14
N VAL A 66 -6.81 -5.72 7.67
CA VAL A 66 -5.60 -5.87 6.84
C VAL A 66 -5.76 -5.16 5.50
N ALA A 67 -6.93 -5.26 4.86
CA ALA A 67 -7.22 -4.61 3.59
C ALA A 67 -7.15 -3.08 3.71
N ILE A 68 -7.73 -2.50 4.77
CA ILE A 68 -7.65 -1.06 5.03
C ILE A 68 -6.20 -0.62 5.25
N ALA A 69 -5.43 -1.36 6.04
CA ALA A 69 -4.01 -1.06 6.27
C ALA A 69 -3.19 -1.10 4.97
N LEU A 70 -3.47 -2.07 4.09
CA LEU A 70 -2.85 -2.16 2.76
C LEU A 70 -3.25 -0.98 1.86
N LEU A 71 -4.53 -0.59 1.87
CA LEU A 71 -5.04 0.54 1.11
C LEU A 71 -4.44 1.87 1.56
N GLU A 72 -4.17 2.04 2.85
CA GLU A 72 -3.43 3.19 3.37
C GLU A 72 -1.93 3.14 3.08
N ALA A 73 -1.33 1.94 3.03
CA ALA A 73 0.08 1.76 2.71
C ALA A 73 0.39 2.01 1.22
N LEU A 74 -0.53 1.67 0.31
CA LEU A 74 -0.43 1.89 -1.14
C LEU A 74 0.06 3.30 -1.53
N PRO A 75 -0.58 4.41 -1.10
CA PRO A 75 -0.12 5.75 -1.44
C PRO A 75 1.25 6.10 -0.83
N SER A 76 1.64 5.47 0.28
CA SER A 76 3.00 5.61 0.82
C SER A 76 4.03 5.00 -0.14
N PHE A 77 3.78 3.79 -0.63
CA PHE A 77 4.64 3.11 -1.60
C PHE A 77 4.77 3.91 -2.91
N PHE A 78 3.67 4.44 -3.44
CA PHE A 78 3.73 5.26 -4.66
C PHE A 78 4.52 6.54 -4.48
N LYS A 79 4.37 7.25 -3.34
CA LYS A 79 5.17 8.44 -3.06
C LYS A 79 6.67 8.13 -2.97
N THR A 80 7.04 7.01 -2.35
CA THR A 80 8.45 6.59 -2.27
C THR A 80 9.02 6.31 -3.67
N LEU A 81 8.25 5.67 -4.56
CA LEU A 81 8.65 5.44 -5.94
C LEU A 81 8.79 6.75 -6.73
N GLU A 82 7.85 7.68 -6.56
CA GLU A 82 7.90 8.98 -7.22
C GLU A 82 9.12 9.80 -6.78
N ILE A 83 9.43 9.82 -5.47
CA ILE A 83 10.62 10.48 -4.92
C ILE A 83 11.89 9.84 -5.49
N ARG A 84 11.94 8.50 -5.60
CA ARG A 84 13.09 7.79 -6.17
C ARG A 84 13.29 8.13 -7.64
N ALA A 85 12.21 8.26 -8.41
CA ALA A 85 12.27 8.68 -9.81
C ALA A 85 12.76 10.13 -9.96
N LYS A 86 12.27 11.05 -9.12
CA LYS A 86 12.72 12.46 -9.11
C LYS A 86 14.19 12.59 -8.70
N ASN A 87 14.64 11.87 -7.67
CA ASN A 87 16.04 11.87 -7.25
C ASN A 87 16.99 11.33 -8.34
N LYS A 88 16.55 10.31 -9.10
CA LYS A 88 17.34 9.79 -10.23
C LYS A 88 17.51 10.85 -11.33
N ARG A 89 16.46 11.60 -11.65
CA ARG A 89 16.52 12.72 -12.62
C ARG A 89 17.41 13.86 -12.14
N ILE A 90 17.29 14.27 -10.88
CA ILE A 90 18.15 15.32 -10.30
C ILE A 90 19.62 14.93 -10.44
N ARG A 91 19.97 13.68 -10.09
CA ARG A 91 21.35 13.19 -10.20
C ARG A 91 21.87 13.14 -11.64
N GLN A 92 20.99 12.94 -12.63
CA GLN A 92 21.37 13.01 -14.05
C GLN A 92 21.65 14.46 -14.46
N LEU A 93 20.75 15.38 -14.10
CA LEU A 93 20.91 16.81 -14.38
C LEU A 93 22.17 17.40 -13.72
N GLU A 94 22.49 17.00 -12.48
CA GLU A 94 23.73 17.40 -11.81
C GLU A 94 24.99 16.94 -12.57
N LYS A 95 24.96 15.72 -13.13
CA LYS A 95 26.06 15.21 -13.96
C LYS A 95 26.19 15.97 -15.26
N GLU A 96 25.08 16.24 -15.94
CA GLU A 96 25.06 17.03 -17.18
C GLU A 96 25.60 18.44 -16.94
N LEU A 97 25.17 19.10 -15.85
CA LEU A 97 25.65 20.42 -15.47
C LEU A 97 27.17 20.42 -15.18
N THR A 98 27.67 19.37 -14.51
CA THR A 98 29.10 19.22 -14.22
C THR A 98 29.92 19.03 -15.50
N LEU A 99 29.42 18.22 -16.44
CA LEU A 99 30.07 18.01 -17.75
C LEU A 99 30.10 19.30 -18.57
N VAL A 100 29.00 20.05 -18.64
CA VAL A 100 28.96 21.35 -19.33
C VAL A 100 29.96 22.33 -18.72
N ARG A 101 30.07 22.37 -17.39
CA ARG A 101 31.03 23.22 -16.70
C ARG A 101 32.49 22.85 -17.04
N GLN A 102 32.81 21.56 -17.04
CA GLN A 102 34.13 21.06 -17.45
C GLN A 102 34.44 21.37 -18.92
N MET A 103 33.46 21.23 -19.82
CA MET A 103 33.64 21.59 -21.23
C MET A 103 33.87 23.10 -21.42
N MET A 104 33.18 23.94 -20.63
CA MET A 104 33.40 25.38 -20.66
C MET A 104 34.79 25.77 -20.16
N ASP A 105 35.26 25.18 -19.07
CA ASP A 105 36.61 25.44 -18.54
C ASP A 105 37.68 24.99 -19.54
N ASN A 106 37.57 23.77 -20.09
CA ASN A 106 38.50 23.28 -21.12
C ASN A 106 38.53 24.17 -22.36
N LYS A 107 37.36 24.66 -22.82
CA LYS A 107 37.28 25.59 -23.96
C LYS A 107 37.92 26.94 -23.66
N LYS A 108 37.85 27.39 -22.40
CA LYS A 108 38.48 28.62 -21.94
C LYS A 108 40.01 28.48 -21.93
N ASP A 109 40.51 27.31 -21.53
CA ASP A 109 41.94 27.01 -21.54
C ASP A 109 42.50 26.91 -22.97
N GLU A 110 41.78 26.28 -23.90
CA GLU A 110 42.16 26.26 -25.33
C GLU A 110 42.19 27.66 -25.96
N ALA A 111 41.27 28.55 -25.56
CA ALA A 111 41.23 29.93 -26.05
C ALA A 111 42.39 30.79 -25.51
N ILE A 112 42.97 30.44 -24.36
CA ILE A 112 44.15 31.11 -23.80
C ILE A 112 45.42 30.63 -24.49
N ILE A 113 45.51 29.34 -24.82
CA ILE A 113 46.67 28.75 -25.53
C ILE A 113 46.76 29.25 -26.98
N ASN A 114 45.63 29.50 -27.65
CA ASN A 114 45.59 29.99 -29.03
C ASN A 114 45.65 31.52 -29.18
N LYS A 115 45.90 32.29 -28.10
CA LYS A 115 46.17 33.72 -28.26
C LYS A 115 47.52 33.90 -28.95
N PRO A 116 47.58 34.57 -30.11
CA PRO A 116 48.85 34.93 -30.71
C PRO A 116 49.60 35.83 -29.73
N ILE A 117 50.86 35.48 -29.48
CA ILE A 117 51.79 36.29 -28.70
C ILE A 117 52.08 37.52 -29.57
N GLU A 118 51.51 38.66 -29.21
CA GLU A 118 51.92 39.98 -29.70
C GLU A 118 53.23 40.43 -29.05
#